data_AF-V6HWZ1-F1
#
_entry.id   AF-V6HWZ1-F1
#
_cell.length_a   1.000
_cell.length_b   1.000
_cell.length_c   1.000
_cell.angle_alpha   90.00
_cell.angle_beta   90.00
_cell.angle_gamma   90.00
#
_symmetry.space_group_name_H-M   'P 1'
#
loop_
_entity.id
_entity.type
_entity.pdbx_description
1 polymer ?
#
loop_
_entity_poly.entity_id
_entity_poly.type
_entity_poly.pdbx_seq_one_letter_code
_entity_poly.pdbx_strand_id
1 'polypeptide(L)'
;RDEKAIETWKTKTWPGIKKAENEGFKVIFLDESGISQNPYTIKTWSLIGKTPILRHKMSWKKLSVIGAISKKDFHFQIITGSVKSQDLF
;
A
#
# COMPACT_ATOMS: atom_id res chain seq x y z
N ARG A 1 14.22 11.53 1.13
CA ARG A 1 13.66 11.34 -0.23
C ARG A 1 14.83 11.37 -1.19
N ASP A 2 15.08 10.29 -1.95
CA ASP A 2 16.23 10.22 -2.85
C ASP A 2 15.87 10.87 -4.20
N GLU A 3 16.41 12.06 -4.44
CA GLU A 3 16.12 12.84 -5.64
C GLU A 3 16.76 12.25 -6.90
N LYS A 4 17.95 11.65 -6.77
CA LYS A 4 18.67 11.04 -7.89
C LYS A 4 17.98 9.79 -8.37
N ALA A 5 17.44 8.99 -7.44
CA ALA A 5 16.62 7.83 -7.79
C ALA A 5 15.33 8.24 -8.53
N ILE A 6 14.66 9.32 -8.09
CA ILE A 6 13.46 9.84 -8.75
C ILE A 6 13.76 10.33 -10.17
N GLU A 7 14.85 11.09 -10.34
CA GLU A 7 15.28 11.60 -11.64
C GLU A 7 15.65 10.46 -12.59
N THR A 8 16.41 9.47 -12.09
CA THR A 8 16.78 8.28 -12.86
C THR A 8 15.55 7.49 -13.29
N TRP A 9 14.57 7.32 -12.41
CA TRP A 9 13.33 6.60 -12.72
C TRP A 9 12.53 7.31 -13.82
N LYS A 10 12.38 8.64 -13.71
CA LYS A 10 11.67 9.47 -14.71
C LYS A 10 12.34 9.48 -16.07
N THR A 11 13.67 9.50 -16.10
CA THR A 11 14.44 9.61 -17.35
C THR A 11 14.65 8.26 -18.04
N LYS A 12 14.90 7.19 -17.28
CA LYS A 12 15.27 5.88 -17.84
C LYS A 12 14.13 4.87 -17.85
N THR A 13 13.33 4.82 -16.79
CA THR A 13 12.34 3.74 -16.59
C THR A 13 10.97 4.12 -17.17
N TRP A 14 10.51 5.34 -16.90
CA TRP A 14 9.21 5.82 -17.36
C TRP A 14 8.99 5.78 -18.88
N PRO A 15 9.96 6.19 -19.73
CA PRO A 15 9.76 6.15 -21.18
C PRO A 15 9.55 4.74 -21.73
N GLY A 16 10.22 3.73 -21.16
CA GLY A 16 10.04 2.33 -21.55
C GLY A 16 8.63 1.82 -21.23
N ILE A 17 8.11 2.16 -20.05
CA ILE A 17 6.74 1.84 -19.64
C ILE A 17 5.73 2.52 -20.57
N LYS A 18 5.97 3.79 -20.93
CA LYS A 18 5.12 4.53 -21.88
C LYS A 18 5.14 3.94 -23.29
N LYS A 19 6.29 3.49 -23.75
CA LYS A 19 6.42 2.83 -25.05
C LYS A 19 5.58 1.54 -25.09
N ALA A 20 5.69 0.69 -24.07
CA ALA A 20 4.88 -0.52 -23.97
C ALA A 20 3.36 -0.22 -23.95
N GLU A 21 2.95 0.82 -23.22
CA GLU A 21 1.57 1.30 -23.23
C GLU A 21 1.10 1.74 -24.62
N ASN A 22 1.94 2.48 -25.36
CA ASN A 22 1.63 2.93 -26.73
C ASN A 22 1.59 1.78 -27.75
N GLU A 23 2.36 0.72 -27.51
CA GLU A 23 2.36 -0.51 -28.31
C GLU A 23 1.15 -1.42 -28.01
N GLY A 24 0.27 -1.01 -27.10
CA GLY A 24 -0.97 -1.71 -26.76
C GLY A 24 -0.85 -2.70 -25.60
N PHE A 25 0.30 -2.77 -24.94
CA PHE A 25 0.45 -3.61 -23.74
C PHE A 25 -0.30 -3.00 -22.54
N LYS A 26 -0.97 -3.86 -21.77
CA LYS A 26 -1.61 -3.45 -20.51
C LYS A 26 -0.54 -3.31 -19.41
N VAL A 27 -0.27 -2.06 -19.02
CA VAL A 27 0.61 -1.75 -17.89
C VAL A 27 -0.19 -1.81 -16.59
N ILE A 28 0.34 -2.56 -15.62
CA ILE A 28 -0.24 -2.73 -14.29
C ILE A 28 0.84 -2.40 -13.25
N PHE A 29 0.51 -1.53 -12.31
CA PHE A 29 1.33 -1.22 -11.14
C PHE A 29 0.87 -2.08 -9.97
N LEU A 30 1.78 -2.85 -9.39
CA LEU A 30 1.51 -3.72 -8.25
C LEU A 30 2.20 -3.16 -7.01
N ASP A 31 1.47 -3.11 -5.89
CA ASP A 31 1.99 -2.68 -4.59
C ASP A 31 1.33 -3.44 -3.44
N GLU A 32 2.02 -3.53 -2.30
CA GLU A 32 1.52 -4.15 -1.07
C GLU A 32 1.22 -3.08 -0.02
N SER A 33 0.05 -3.18 0.61
CA SER A 33 -0.31 -2.37 1.77
C SER A 33 -0.57 -3.25 2.99
N GLY A 34 0.09 -2.93 4.10
CA GLY A 34 -0.13 -3.58 5.39
C GLY A 34 -1.16 -2.83 6.23
N ILE A 35 -2.23 -3.52 6.62
CA ILE A 35 -3.25 -3.01 7.54
C ILE A 35 -3.01 -3.62 8.92
N SER A 36 -2.89 -2.75 9.92
CA SER A 36 -2.78 -3.13 11.32
C SER A 36 -3.99 -2.66 12.11
N GLN A 37 -4.38 -3.42 13.13
CA GLN A 37 -5.46 -3.03 14.05
C GLN A 37 -5.01 -1.97 15.06
N ASN A 38 -3.80 -1.40 14.92
CA ASN A 38 -3.28 -0.42 15.85
C ASN A 38 -4.09 0.87 15.73
N PRO A 39 -4.79 1.28 16.79
CA PRO A 39 -5.58 2.49 16.72
C PRO A 39 -4.67 3.70 16.53
N TYR A 40 -5.13 4.63 15.71
CA TYR A 40 -4.45 5.91 15.52
C TYR A 40 -4.55 6.74 16.82
N THR A 41 -3.45 6.84 17.56
CA THR A 41 -3.43 7.41 18.93
C THR A 41 -3.48 8.94 18.99
N ILE A 42 -3.45 9.63 17.85
CA ILE A 42 -3.22 11.08 17.80
C ILE A 42 -4.51 11.91 17.93
N LYS A 43 -5.67 11.39 17.47
CA LYS A 43 -6.96 12.08 17.59
C LYS A 43 -8.01 11.13 18.17
N THR A 44 -8.41 11.38 19.40
CA THR A 44 -9.48 10.64 20.09
C THR A 44 -10.34 11.58 20.93
N TRP A 45 -11.52 11.12 21.31
CA TRP A 45 -12.48 11.89 22.11
C TRP A 45 -12.40 11.47 23.58
N SER A 46 -12.58 12.42 24.49
CA SER A 46 -12.64 12.18 25.92
C SER A 46 -13.54 13.21 26.60
N LEU A 47 -13.93 12.92 27.84
CA LEU A 47 -14.58 13.91 28.69
C LEU A 47 -13.63 15.08 28.96
N ILE A 48 -14.19 16.28 29.05
CA ILE A 48 -13.43 17.50 29.36
C ILE A 48 -12.66 17.30 30.67
N GLY A 49 -11.35 17.56 30.64
CA GLY A 49 -10.46 17.42 31.80
C GLY A 49 -10.07 15.97 32.16
N LYS A 50 -10.34 14.99 31.29
CA LYS A 50 -9.94 13.59 31.49
C LYS A 50 -9.03 13.11 30.35
N THR A 51 -7.88 12.55 30.70
CA THR A 51 -7.01 11.91 29.69
C THR A 51 -7.70 10.67 29.13
N PRO A 52 -7.84 10.54 27.80
CA PRO A 52 -8.43 9.36 27.17
C PRO A 52 -7.59 8.11 27.46
N ILE A 53 -8.24 7.04 27.91
CA ILE A 53 -7.62 5.71 28.06
C ILE A 53 -8.04 4.86 26.85
N LEU A 54 -7.08 4.54 26.00
CA LEU A 54 -7.30 3.72 24.80
C LEU A 54 -6.99 2.26 25.10
N ARG A 55 -8.03 1.43 25.21
CA ARG A 55 -7.87 -0.02 25.37
C ARG A 55 -7.83 -0.67 24.00
N HIS A 56 -6.74 -1.39 23.69
CA HIS A 56 -6.62 -2.19 22.48
C HIS A 56 -5.93 -3.50 22.80
N LYS A 57 -6.13 -4.50 21.95
CA LYS A 57 -5.54 -5.83 22.12
C LYS A 57 -4.10 -5.82 21.61
N MET A 58 -3.13 -6.16 22.45
CA MET A 58 -1.70 -6.22 22.08
C MET A 58 -1.34 -7.41 21.17
N SER A 59 -2.32 -8.26 20.83
CA SER A 59 -2.18 -9.34 19.83
C SER A 59 -2.66 -8.84 18.46
N TRP A 60 -1.74 -8.36 17.64
CA TRP A 60 -2.06 -7.79 16.34
C TRP A 60 -2.26 -8.86 15.28
N LYS A 61 -3.46 -8.96 14.72
CA LYS A 61 -3.64 -9.63 13.44
C LYS A 61 -3.13 -8.67 12.35
N LYS A 62 -2.23 -9.16 11.50
CA LYS A 62 -1.78 -8.45 10.30
C LYS A 62 -2.66 -8.85 9.13
N LEU A 63 -3.11 -7.87 8.37
CA LEU A 63 -3.80 -8.08 7.11
C LEU A 63 -2.94 -7.40 6.04
N SER A 64 -2.43 -8.18 5.09
CA SER A 64 -1.76 -7.61 3.94
C SER A 64 -2.74 -7.52 2.77
N VAL A 65 -2.60 -6.48 1.97
CA VAL A 65 -3.39 -6.27 0.75
C VAL A 65 -2.41 -6.13 -0.39
N ILE A 66 -2.59 -6.94 -1.44
CA ILE A 66 -1.86 -6.76 -2.69
C ILE A 66 -2.81 -6.08 -3.66
N GLY A 67 -2.43 -4.90 -4.14
CA GLY A 67 -3.19 -4.11 -5.10
C GLY A 67 -2.49 -4.07 -6.45
N ALA A 68 -3.27 -4.15 -7.51
CA ALA A 68 -2.82 -4.04 -8.89
C ALA A 68 -3.70 -3.01 -9.61
N ILE A 69 -3.11 -1.90 -10.04
CA ILE A 69 -3.81 -0.79 -10.68
C ILE A 69 -3.32 -0.57 -12.11
N SER A 70 -4.26 -0.34 -13.02
CA SER A 70 -4.02 0.09 -14.39
C SER A 70 -4.79 1.37 -14.67
N LYS A 71 -4.71 1.92 -15.90
CA LYS A 71 -5.49 3.10 -16.29
C LYS A 71 -7.00 2.93 -16.18
N LYS A 72 -7.52 1.70 -16.24
CA LYS A 72 -8.96 1.42 -16.32
C LYS A 72 -9.45 0.48 -15.21
N ASP A 73 -8.60 -0.43 -14.76
CA ASP A 73 -8.97 -1.48 -13.81
C ASP A 73 -8.16 -1.38 -12.52
N PHE A 74 -8.81 -1.75 -11.42
CA PHE A 74 -8.20 -1.93 -10.11
C PHE A 74 -8.58 -3.31 -9.56
N HIS A 75 -7.57 -4.11 -9.22
CA HIS A 75 -7.75 -5.42 -8.61
C HIS A 75 -6.98 -5.46 -7.30
N PHE A 76 -7.54 -6.13 -6.29
CA PHE A 76 -6.86 -6.31 -5.03
C PHE A 76 -7.20 -7.65 -4.42
N GLN A 77 -6.27 -8.20 -3.66
CA GLN A 77 -6.46 -9.39 -2.86
C GLN A 77 -6.11 -9.08 -1.41
N ILE A 78 -6.95 -9.59 -0.51
CA ILE A 78 -6.73 -9.49 0.93
C ILE A 78 -6.14 -10.81 1.41
N ILE A 79 -4.94 -10.75 2.00
CA ILE A 79 -4.21 -11.90 2.53
C ILE A 79 -4.13 -11.75 4.05
N THR A 80 -4.56 -12.79 4.77
CA THR A 80 -4.43 -12.83 6.22
C THR A 80 -3.01 -13.22 6.60
N GLY A 81 -2.28 -12.32 7.27
CA GLY A 81 -0.87 -12.52 7.60
C GLY A 81 0.07 -11.76 6.67
N SER A 82 1.33 -12.21 6.61
CA SER A 82 2.34 -11.64 5.70
C SER A 82 2.24 -12.28 4.32
N VAL A 83 2.38 -11.47 3.27
CA VAL A 83 2.49 -11.96 1.89
C VAL A 83 3.74 -12.82 1.75
N LYS A 84 3.56 -14.07 1.31
CA LYS A 84 4.67 -14.91 0.87
C LYS A 84 4.73 -14.89 -0.65
N SER A 85 5.91 -15.22 -1.20
CA SER A 85 6.10 -15.33 -2.65
C SER A 85 5.15 -16.34 -3.31
N GLN A 86 4.57 -17.27 -2.54
CA GLN A 86 3.60 -18.28 -3.00
C GLN A 86 2.17 -17.75 -3.08
N ASP A 87 1.89 -16.60 -2.46
CA ASP A 87 0.58 -15.95 -2.47
C ASP A 87 0.46 -14.95 -3.64
N LEU A 88 1.56 -14.71 -4.36
CA LEU A 88 1.59 -13.96 -5.62
C LEU A 88 1.21 -14.94 -6.75
N PHE A 89 0.18 -14.59 -7.52
CA PHE A 89 -0.36 -15.38 -8.64
C PHE A 89 0.69 -15.92 -9.61
#